data_AF-A0A966M8F2-F1
#
_entry.id   AF-A0A966M8F2-F1
#
_cell.length_a   1.000
_cell.length_b   1.000
_cell.length_c   1.000
_cell.angle_alpha   90.00
_cell.angle_beta   90.00
_cell.angle_gamma   90.00
#
_symmetry.space_group_name_H-M   'P 1'
#
loop_
_entity.id
_entity.type
_entity.pdbx_description
1 polymer ?
#
loop_
_entity_poly.entity_id
_entity_poly.type
_entity_poly.pdbx_seq_one_letter_code
_entity_poly.pdbx_strand_id
1 'polypeptide(L)'
;MRRHITYTAAILLASTPAYADFVQSRIDEFFARGYTHFEVERGTVKSKIEGYSATGEKIEIVIDNVTGAVIRQYTETANDDDTRKIIETIETRYHDSNDDHSDTDDHHHDSDDDYNDSSDDDDD
;
A
#
# COMPACT_ATOMS: atom_id res chain seq x y z
N MET A 1 27.68 58.82 20.81
CA MET A 1 26.40 58.07 20.74
C MET A 1 26.52 56.99 19.68
N ARG A 2 26.00 55.80 19.96
CA ARG A 2 26.32 54.52 19.31
C ARG A 2 25.72 54.44 17.90
N ARG A 3 26.52 54.04 16.90
CA ARG A 3 26.04 53.73 15.54
C ARG A 3 25.76 52.22 15.49
N HIS A 4 24.51 51.85 15.26
CA HIS A 4 24.07 50.46 15.11
C HIS A 4 24.46 49.99 13.70
N ILE A 5 25.21 48.90 13.61
CA ILE A 5 25.52 48.23 12.34
C ILE A 5 24.50 47.10 12.18
N THR A 6 23.70 47.20 11.13
CA THR A 6 22.69 46.22 10.72
C THR A 6 23.39 44.95 10.22
N TYR A 7 23.02 43.79 10.77
CA TYR A 7 23.46 42.49 10.25
C TYR A 7 22.44 42.00 9.23
N THR A 8 22.84 41.90 7.96
CA THR A 8 22.09 41.18 6.94
C THR A 8 22.48 39.72 6.99
N ALA A 9 21.62 38.86 7.52
CA ALA A 9 21.78 37.42 7.43
C ALA A 9 21.31 36.95 6.04
N ALA A 10 22.23 36.40 5.24
CA ALA A 10 21.88 35.66 4.04
C ALA A 10 21.50 34.23 4.46
N ILE A 11 20.22 33.88 4.36
CA ILE A 11 19.76 32.49 4.52
C ILE A 11 20.00 31.79 3.19
N LEU A 12 21.09 31.04 3.09
CA LEU A 12 21.24 30.01 2.07
C LEU A 12 20.22 28.90 2.40
N LEU A 13 19.13 28.81 1.64
CA LEU A 13 18.30 27.60 1.64
C LEU A 13 19.12 26.49 1.00
N ALA A 14 19.82 25.71 1.83
CA ALA A 14 20.33 24.42 1.41
C ALA A 14 19.12 23.55 1.02
N SER A 15 19.05 23.14 -0.23
CA SER A 15 18.05 22.21 -0.73
C SER A 15 18.12 20.92 0.09
N THR A 16 17.14 20.68 0.97
CA THR A 16 17.04 19.44 1.75
C THR A 16 16.27 18.39 0.95
N PRO A 17 16.91 17.33 0.42
CA PRO A 17 16.19 16.12 0.05
C PRO A 17 15.96 15.31 1.34
N ALA A 18 15.06 15.79 2.20
CA ALA A 18 14.76 15.14 3.48
C ALA A 18 13.30 15.28 3.87
N TYR A 19 12.40 15.14 2.90
CA TYR A 19 11.09 14.57 3.21
C TYR A 19 11.29 13.05 3.27
N ALA A 20 11.88 12.57 4.37
CA ALA A 20 11.65 11.18 4.75
C ALA A 20 10.12 11.08 4.89
N ASP A 21 9.48 10.26 4.05
CA ASP A 21 8.03 10.08 4.06
C ASP A 21 7.61 9.75 5.49
N PHE A 22 6.99 10.70 6.19
CA PHE A 22 6.63 10.56 7.60
C PHE A 22 5.74 9.32 7.81
N VAL A 23 5.00 8.93 6.78
CA VAL A 23 4.23 7.68 6.77
C VAL A 23 5.16 6.48 6.89
N GLN A 24 6.18 6.38 6.05
CA GLN A 24 7.14 5.29 6.09
C GLN A 24 7.88 5.24 7.43
N SER A 25 8.30 6.37 7.96
CA SER A 25 8.96 6.42 9.27
C SER A 25 8.08 5.86 10.40
N ARG A 26 6.76 6.04 10.33
CA ARG A 26 5.83 5.48 11.31
C ARG A 26 5.59 3.99 11.10
N ILE A 27 5.54 3.55 9.84
CA ILE A 27 5.47 2.12 9.51
C ILE A 27 6.70 1.41 10.07
N ASP A 28 7.90 1.95 9.85
CA ASP A 28 9.14 1.36 10.35
C ASP A 28 9.18 1.31 11.89
N GLU A 29 8.72 2.37 12.56
CA GLU A 29 8.57 2.43 14.01
C GLU A 29 7.64 1.33 14.54
N PHE A 30 6.49 1.15 13.89
CA PHE A 30 5.51 0.15 14.29
C PHE A 30 5.97 -1.27 13.93
N PHE A 31 6.66 -1.44 12.81
CA PHE A 31 7.27 -2.71 12.45
C PHE A 31 8.27 -3.18 13.50
N ALA A 32 9.13 -2.27 13.99
CA ALA A 32 10.05 -2.56 15.09
C ALA A 32 9.34 -2.89 16.42
N ARG A 33 8.07 -2.48 16.59
CA ARG A 33 7.23 -2.79 17.75
C ARG A 33 6.41 -4.08 17.60
N GLY A 34 6.49 -4.75 16.44
CA GLY A 34 5.83 -6.05 16.21
C GLY A 34 4.51 -5.97 15.44
N TYR A 35 4.14 -4.82 14.89
CA TYR A 35 3.05 -4.73 13.92
C TYR A 35 3.59 -5.16 12.55
N THR A 36 2.98 -6.15 11.91
CA THR A 36 3.51 -6.76 10.68
C THR A 36 2.65 -6.47 9.46
N HIS A 37 1.40 -6.07 9.67
CA HIS A 37 0.47 -5.76 8.59
C HIS A 37 -0.01 -4.31 8.74
N PHE A 38 -0.12 -3.61 7.62
CA PHE A 38 -0.45 -2.19 7.61
C PHE A 38 -1.49 -1.87 6.56
N GLU A 39 -2.44 -1.02 6.92
CA GLU A 39 -3.28 -0.29 5.98
C GLU A 39 -2.94 1.19 6.04
N VAL A 40 -2.76 1.80 4.87
CA VAL A 40 -2.33 3.20 4.77
C VAL A 40 -3.27 3.94 3.85
N GLU A 41 -3.91 4.96 4.39
CA GLU A 41 -4.73 5.90 3.63
C GLU A 41 -3.95 7.22 3.50
N ARG A 42 -3.34 7.45 2.33
CA ARG A 42 -2.56 8.65 2.04
C ARG A 42 -3.47 9.78 1.54
N GLY A 43 -3.49 10.90 2.26
CA GLY A 43 -4.06 12.15 1.78
C GLY A 43 -3.00 13.18 1.42
N THR A 44 -3.41 14.36 0.97
CA THR A 44 -2.49 15.46 0.62
C THR A 44 -1.94 16.15 1.87
N VAL A 45 -2.78 16.36 2.88
CA VAL A 45 -2.43 17.07 4.12
C VAL A 45 -2.24 16.11 5.29
N LYS A 46 -2.98 15.00 5.29
CA LYS A 46 -2.99 14.03 6.39
C LYS A 46 -2.95 12.62 5.83
N SER A 47 -2.37 11.70 6.59
CA SER A 47 -2.43 10.27 6.29
C SER A 47 -2.89 9.50 7.53
N LYS A 48 -3.67 8.45 7.31
CA LYS A 48 -4.03 7.48 8.35
C LYS A 48 -3.21 6.21 8.15
N ILE A 49 -2.71 5.66 9.25
CA ILE A 49 -1.92 4.43 9.29
C ILE A 49 -2.55 3.53 10.33
N GLU A 50 -2.96 2.35 9.90
CA GLU A 50 -3.46 1.28 10.76
C GLU A 50 -2.43 0.15 10.74
N GLY A 51 -1.94 -0.25 11.91
CA GLY A 51 -0.99 -1.34 12.09
C GLY A 51 -1.60 -2.47 12.89
N TYR A 52 -1.35 -3.71 12.46
CA TYR A 52 -1.89 -4.92 13.06
C TYR A 52 -0.75 -5.84 13.49
N SER A 53 -0.77 -6.25 14.75
CA SER A 53 0.16 -7.24 15.30
C SER A 53 -0.41 -8.65 15.19
N ALA A 54 0.46 -9.65 15.11
CA ALA A 54 0.04 -11.05 15.14
C ALA A 54 -0.60 -11.47 16.48
N THR A 55 -0.47 -10.64 17.53
CA THR A 55 -0.98 -10.89 18.88
C THR A 55 -2.34 -10.23 19.16
N GLY A 56 -3.03 -9.71 18.14
CA GLY A 56 -4.37 -9.14 18.28
C GLY A 56 -4.42 -7.64 18.63
N GLU A 57 -3.28 -6.95 18.66
CA GLU A 57 -3.25 -5.50 18.87
C GLU A 57 -3.36 -4.73 17.55
N LYS A 58 -4.24 -3.72 17.52
CA LYS A 58 -4.38 -2.72 16.46
C LYS A 58 -3.92 -1.35 16.96
N ILE A 59 -3.11 -0.67 16.16
CA ILE A 59 -2.79 0.75 16.34
C ILE A 59 -3.32 1.54 15.14
N GLU A 60 -3.98 2.67 15.40
CA GLU A 60 -4.40 3.63 14.38
C GLU A 60 -3.79 4.99 14.71
N ILE A 61 -3.12 5.60 13.74
CA ILE A 61 -2.67 6.99 13.84
C ILE A 61 -3.11 7.82 12.65
N VAL A 62 -3.35 9.09 12.89
CA VAL A 62 -3.49 10.12 11.85
C VAL A 62 -2.35 11.10 12.01
N ILE A 63 -1.59 11.32 10.94
CA ILE A 63 -0.45 12.24 10.93
C ILE A 63 -0.70 13.42 10.01
N ASP A 64 -0.04 14.54 10.31
CA ASP A 64 0.12 15.67 9.40
C ASP A 64 1.30 15.41 8.45
N ASN A 65 1.07 15.45 7.14
CA ASN A 65 2.08 15.11 6.14
C ASN A 65 3.14 16.19 5.95
N VAL A 66 2.91 17.41 6.46
CA VAL A 66 3.84 18.54 6.34
C VAL A 66 4.85 18.52 7.49
N THR A 67 4.39 18.16 8.69
CA THR A 67 5.17 18.25 9.93
C THR A 67 5.52 16.88 10.53
N GLY A 68 4.85 15.81 10.12
CA GLY A 68 4.97 14.48 10.72
C GLY A 68 4.31 14.36 12.11
N ALA A 69 3.60 15.40 12.55
CA ALA A 69 2.95 15.42 13.85
C ALA A 69 1.80 14.43 13.91
N VAL A 70 1.68 13.69 15.01
CA VAL A 70 0.53 12.83 15.28
C VAL A 70 -0.65 13.71 15.71
N ILE A 71 -1.69 13.73 14.89
CA ILE A 71 -2.94 14.45 15.15
C ILE A 71 -3.85 13.61 16.05
N ARG A 72 -3.82 12.29 15.86
CA ARG A 72 -4.67 11.34 16.57
C ARG A 72 -3.97 9.99 16.68
N GLN A 73 -4.16 9.31 17.81
CA GLN A 73 -3.71 7.94 18.01
C GLN A 73 -4.74 7.17 18.82
N TYR A 74 -5.04 5.94 18.38
CA TYR A 74 -5.80 4.95 19.12
C TYR A 74 -5.07 3.63 19.12
N THR A 75 -5.20 2.90 20.23
CA THR A 75 -4.72 1.54 20.37
C THR A 75 -5.86 0.72 20.91
N GLU A 76 -6.14 -0.40 20.26
CA GLU A 76 -7.20 -1.32 20.63
C GLU A 76 -6.66 -2.75 20.62
N THR A 77 -7.03 -3.53 21.63
CA THR A 77 -6.89 -4.99 21.57
C THR A 77 -8.12 -5.51 20.84
N ALA A 78 -7.94 -5.85 19.57
CA ALA A 78 -8.98 -6.50 18.79
C ALA A 78 -9.05 -7.99 19.20
N ASN A 79 -10.22 -8.61 19.05
CA ASN A 79 -10.30 -10.05 19.20
C ASN A 79 -9.41 -10.73 18.14
N ASP A 80 -8.79 -11.85 18.52
CA ASP A 80 -7.87 -12.58 17.63
C ASP A 80 -8.52 -12.96 16.29
N ASP A 81 -9.82 -13.29 16.29
CA ASP A 81 -10.56 -13.65 15.07
C ASP A 81 -10.71 -12.46 14.10
N ASP A 82 -11.02 -11.28 14.63
CA ASP A 82 -11.17 -10.07 13.82
C ASP A 82 -9.82 -9.63 13.21
N THR A 83 -8.76 -9.70 14.02
CA THR A 83 -7.39 -9.38 13.55
C THR A 83 -6.94 -10.33 12.45
N ARG A 84 -7.20 -11.63 12.60
CA ARG A 84 -6.85 -12.63 11.58
C ARG A 84 -7.57 -12.42 10.26
N LYS A 85 -8.87 -12.14 10.30
CA LYS A 85 -9.66 -11.84 9.09
C LYS A 85 -9.14 -10.61 8.35
N ILE A 86 -8.76 -9.56 9.09
CA ILE A 86 -8.19 -8.36 8.50
C ILE A 86 -6.84 -8.66 7.86
N ILE A 87 -5.96 -9.38 8.57
CA ILE A 87 -4.65 -9.81 8.04
C ILE A 87 -4.82 -10.60 6.74
N GLU A 88 -5.70 -11.61 6.72
CA GLU A 88 -5.99 -12.43 5.54
C GLU A 88 -6.50 -11.58 4.36
N THR A 89 -7.35 -10.59 4.64
CA THR A 89 -7.86 -9.65 3.63
C THR A 89 -6.75 -8.75 3.07
N ILE A 90 -5.79 -8.34 3.91
CA ILE A 90 -4.61 -7.56 3.47
C ILE A 90 -3.71 -8.42 2.57
N GLU A 91 -3.42 -9.65 2.98
CA GLU A 91 -2.57 -10.59 2.23
C GLU A 91 -3.19 -10.95 0.87
N THR A 92 -4.50 -11.23 0.82
CA THR A 92 -5.21 -11.56 -0.43
C THR A 92 -5.13 -10.40 -1.43
N ARG A 93 -5.44 -9.16 -1.00
CA ARG A 93 -5.36 -7.98 -1.87
C ARG A 93 -3.95 -7.73 -2.39
N TYR A 94 -2.93 -8.01 -1.58
CA TYR A 94 -1.55 -7.89 -2.02
C TYR A 94 -1.21 -8.93 -3.10
N HIS A 95 -1.71 -10.17 -2.96
CA HIS A 95 -1.50 -11.22 -3.94
C HIS A 95 -2.21 -10.93 -5.27
N ASP A 96 -3.49 -10.56 -5.24
CA ASP A 96 -4.28 -10.24 -6.45
C ASP A 96 -3.68 -9.05 -7.22
N SER A 97 -3.05 -8.10 -6.54
CA SER A 97 -2.39 -6.96 -7.20
C SER A 97 -1.11 -7.32 -7.96
N ASN A 98 -0.57 -8.54 -7.76
CA ASN A 98 0.65 -9.01 -8.40
C ASN A 98 0.41 -10.01 -9.55
N ASP A 99 -0.85 -10.38 -9.84
CA ASP A 99 -1.21 -11.35 -10.90
C ASP A 99 -1.42 -10.70 -12.28
N ASP A 100 -0.95 -9.46 -12.49
CA ASP A 100 -0.88 -8.87 -13.82
C ASP A 100 0.43 -9.30 -14.52
N HIS A 101 0.28 -10.12 -15.57
CA HIS A 101 1.23 -10.47 -16.64
C HIS A 101 1.85 -11.88 -16.61
N SER A 102 1.29 -12.81 -17.39
CA SER A 102 1.97 -13.34 -18.60
C SER A 102 1.13 -14.36 -19.40
N ASP A 103 -0.01 -13.96 -19.99
CA ASP A 103 -0.61 -14.77 -21.06
C ASP A 103 -0.24 -14.15 -22.41
N THR A 104 0.99 -14.44 -22.83
CA THR A 104 1.39 -14.33 -24.23
C THR A 104 1.06 -15.66 -24.88
N ASP A 105 -0.23 -15.93 -25.13
CA ASP A 105 -0.61 -17.10 -25.92
C ASP A 105 -0.97 -16.69 -27.35
N ASP A 106 -0.06 -17.13 -28.20
CA ASP A 106 0.13 -16.86 -29.60
C ASP A 106 -1.13 -17.03 -30.47
N HIS A 107 -1.25 -16.08 -31.39
CA HIS A 107 -2.08 -16.18 -32.58
C HIS A 107 -1.72 -17.43 -33.39
N HIS A 108 -2.62 -18.39 -33.53
CA HIS A 108 -2.68 -19.22 -34.74
C HIS A 108 -4.14 -19.59 -35.05
N HIS A 109 -4.67 -18.88 -36.04
CA HIS A 109 -6.02 -19.01 -36.55
C HIS A 109 -5.97 -19.85 -37.83
N ASP A 110 -5.77 -21.16 -37.70
CA ASP A 110 -5.86 -22.10 -38.82
C ASP A 110 -6.85 -23.20 -38.47
N SER A 111 -8.06 -23.07 -39.02
CA SER A 111 -8.99 -24.18 -39.19
C SER A 111 -9.79 -23.92 -40.44
N ASP A 112 -9.09 -24.03 -41.57
CA ASP A 112 -9.64 -24.67 -42.76
C ASP A 112 -9.97 -26.12 -42.36
N ASP A 113 -11.19 -26.57 -42.64
CA ASP A 113 -11.43 -27.75 -43.48
C ASP A 113 -12.91 -28.16 -43.41
N ASP A 114 -13.57 -27.92 -44.54
CA ASP A 114 -14.83 -28.47 -44.97
C ASP A 114 -14.88 -30.00 -44.82
N TYR A 115 -15.97 -30.57 -44.31
CA TYR A 115 -16.59 -31.77 -44.90
C TYR A 115 -18.09 -31.85 -44.51
N ASN A 116 -18.93 -31.41 -45.45
CA ASN A 116 -20.17 -32.13 -45.77
C ASN A 116 -19.81 -33.60 -46.06
N ASP A 117 -20.56 -34.57 -45.54
CA ASP A 117 -21.55 -35.29 -46.34
C ASP A 117 -22.25 -36.39 -45.53
N SER A 118 -23.59 -36.31 -45.58
CA SER A 118 -24.62 -37.34 -45.52
C SER A 118 -24.49 -38.59 -44.65
N SER A 119 -25.47 -38.68 -43.74
CA SER A 119 -26.14 -39.90 -43.30
C SER A 119 -26.65 -40.71 -44.49
N ASP A 120 -26.42 -42.03 -44.47
CA ASP A 120 -27.27 -43.12 -45.00
C ASP A 120 -26.55 -44.42 -44.57
N ASP A 121 -27.00 -45.13 -43.52
CA ASP A 121 -28.05 -46.17 -43.49
C ASP A 121 -27.85 -47.32 -44.50
N ASP A 122 -28.10 -48.53 -43.97
CA ASP A 122 -28.34 -49.83 -44.64
C ASP A 122 -27.10 -50.62 -45.12
N ASP A 123 -26.72 -51.76 -44.54
CA ASP A 123 -27.38 -53.08 -44.33
C ASP A 123 -26.76 -54.14 -45.28
N ASP A 124 -26.67 -55.38 -44.76
CA ASP A 124 -26.17 -56.67 -45.32
C ASP A 124 -24.65 -57.01 -45.31
#